data_AF-A0A359E754-F1
#
_entry.id   AF-A0A359E754-F1
#
_cell.length_a   1.000
_cell.length_b   1.000
_cell.length_c   1.000
_cell.angle_alpha   90.00
_cell.angle_beta   90.00
_cell.angle_gamma   90.00
#
_symmetry.space_group_name_H-M   'P 1'
#
loop_
_entity.id
_entity.type
_entity.pdbx_description
1 polymer ?
#
loop_
_entity_poly.entity_id
_entity_poly.type
_entity_poly.pdbx_seq_one_letter_code
_entity_poly.pdbx_strand_id
1 'polypeptide(L)' 'DLAPKTALRKKDGTTEEVPVEELQVRDVIVIKPNSKISADGVVING' A
#
# COMPACT_ATOMS: atom_id res chain seq x y z
N ASP A 1 7.48 -0.71 16.90
CA ASP A 1 6.32 -1.60 16.71
C ASP A 1 5.14 -0.83 16.13
N LEU A 2 5.22 -0.38 14.86
CA LEU A 2 4.32 0.66 14.32
C LEU A 2 4.13 0.55 12.79
N ALA A 3 4.06 -0.67 12.25
CA ALA A 3 3.72 -0.90 10.86
C ALA A 3 2.21 -1.12 10.71
N PRO A 4 1.50 -0.35 9.86
CA PRO A 4 0.11 -0.63 9.52
C PRO A 4 -0.05 -2.06 8.99
N LYS A 5 -1.01 -2.80 9.55
CA LYS A 5 -1.31 -4.19 9.17
C LYS A 5 -2.06 -4.31 7.84
N THR A 6 -2.55 -3.20 7.31
CA THR A 6 -3.30 -3.11 6.06
C THR A 6 -2.69 -2.04 5.15
N ALA A 7 -2.89 -2.21 3.85
CA ALA A 7 -2.48 -1.29 2.81
C ALA A 7 -3.62 -1.09 1.82
N LEU A 8 -3.72 0.11 1.25
CA LEU A 8 -4.68 0.39 0.18
C LEU A 8 -4.05 -0.01 -1.16
N ARG A 9 -4.36 -1.21 -1.65
CA ARG A 9 -3.94 -1.65 -2.99
C ARG A 9 -4.83 -1.00 -4.04
N LYS A 10 -4.21 -0.49 -5.11
CA LYS A 10 -4.90 -0.01 -6.30
C LYS A 10 -4.91 -1.10 -7.36
N LYS A 11 -6.10 -1.54 -7.74
CA LYS A 11 -6.31 -2.58 -8.75
C LYS A 11 -7.45 -2.16 -9.67
N ASP A 12 -7.25 -2.26 -10.99
CA ASP A 12 -8.27 -1.97 -12.00
C ASP A 12 -8.97 -0.59 -11.86
N GLY A 13 -8.24 0.41 -11.35
CA GLY A 13 -8.74 1.77 -11.15
C GLY A 13 -9.46 2.02 -9.83
N THR A 14 -9.74 0.99 -9.03
CA THR A 14 -10.28 1.11 -7.68
C THR A 14 -9.20 0.88 -6.63
N THR A 15 -9.49 1.27 -5.38
CA THR A 15 -8.62 1.02 -4.23
C THR A 15 -9.34 0.12 -3.25
N GLU A 16 -8.67 -0.94 -2.82
CA GLU A 16 -9.14 -1.89 -1.82
C GLU A 16 -8.16 -1.95 -0.66
N GLU A 17 -8.68 -2.11 0.56
CA GLU A 17 -7.84 -2.30 1.73
C GLU A 17 -7.56 -3.79 1.92
N VAL A 18 -6.29 -4.17 1.82
CA VAL A 18 -5.83 -5.55 1.94
C VAL A 18 -4.75 -5.66 3.01
N PRO A 19 -4.62 -6.80 3.71
CA PRO A 19 -3.51 -7.05 4.61
C PRO A 19 -2.17 -6.93 3.90
N VAL A 20 -1.13 -6.44 4.59
CA VAL A 20 0.24 -6.36 4.01
C VAL A 20 0.76 -7.73 3.57
N GLU A 21 0.29 -8.78 4.22
CA GLU A 21 0.63 -10.18 3.96
C GLU A 21 0.09 -10.68 2.61
N GLU A 22 -0.97 -10.06 2.09
CA GLU A 22 -1.59 -10.40 0.80
C GLU A 22 -1.03 -9.58 -0.37
N LEU A 23 -0.15 -8.61 -0.11
CA LEU A 23 0.48 -7.80 -1.15
C LEU A 23 1.46 -8.65 -1.95
N GLN A 24 1.36 -8.55 -3.28
CA GLN A 24 2.27 -9.21 -4.18
C GLN A 24 3.28 -8.22 -4.78
N VAL A 25 4.44 -8.76 -5.18
CA VAL A 25 5.44 -7.98 -5.93
C VAL A 25 4.78 -7.46 -7.21
N ARG A 26 4.88 -6.15 -7.44
CA ARG A 26 4.21 -5.35 -8.51
C ARG A 26 2.82 -4.80 -8.18
N ASP A 27 2.29 -5.05 -7.00
CA ASP A 27 1.10 -4.33 -6.55
C ASP A 27 1.41 -2.85 -6.34
N VAL A 28 0.49 -1.99 -6.77
CA VAL A 28 0.56 -0.54 -6.55
C VAL A 28 -0.28 -0.22 -5.32
N ILE A 29 0.33 0.36 -4.29
CA ILE A 29 -0.39 0.81 -3.10
C ILE A 29 -0.51 2.34 -3.08
N VAL A 30 -1.62 2.83 -2.55
CA VAL A 30 -1.89 4.27 -2.40
C VAL A 30 -1.72 4.65 -0.95
N ILE A 31 -0.88 5.65 -0.70
CA ILE A 31 -0.59 6.13 0.65
C ILE A 31 -1.16 7.53 0.80
N LYS A 32 -2.05 7.70 1.78
CA LYS A 32 -2.64 9.01 2.09
C LYS A 32 -1.60 9.88 2.82
N PRO A 33 -1.66 11.22 2.64
CA PRO A 33 -0.87 12.15 3.43
C PRO A 33 -1.07 11.89 4.93
N ASN A 34 0.00 11.99 5.73
CA ASN A 34 0.03 11.66 7.16
C ASN A 34 -0.18 10.16 7.50
N SER A 35 -0.19 9.27 6.50
CA SER A 35 -0.17 7.82 6.73
C SER A 35 1.26 7.27 6.77
N LYS A 36 1.47 6.18 7.52
CA LYS A 36 2.76 5.48 7.55
C LYS A 36 2.87 4.47 6.41
N ILE A 37 4.07 4.33 5.89
CA ILE A 37 4.42 3.33 4.87
C ILE A 37 4.88 2.07 5.63
N SER A 38 4.15 0.96 5.50
CA SER A 38 4.46 -0.33 6.17
C SER A 38 5.40 -1.25 5.39
N ALA A 39 5.68 -0.92 4.13
CA ALA A 39 6.36 -1.80 3.18
C ALA A 39 7.48 -1.03 2.46
N ASP A 40 8.59 -1.72 2.18
CA ASP A 40 9.65 -1.19 1.33
C ASP A 40 9.16 -1.15 -0.12
N GLY A 41 9.26 0.02 -0.76
CA GLY A 41 8.75 0.22 -2.11
C GLY A 41 9.42 1.40 -2.80
N VAL A 42 9.18 1.52 -4.10
CA VAL A 42 9.65 2.64 -4.92
C VAL A 42 8.47 3.53 -5.26
N VAL A 43 8.60 4.84 -5.00
CA VAL A 43 7.58 5.83 -5.39
C VAL A 43 7.63 5.98 -6.91
N ILE A 44 6.57 5.55 -7.58
CA ILE A 44 6.42 5.65 -9.04
C ILE A 44 5.58 6.86 -9.49
N ASN A 45 4.85 7.49 -8.56
CA ASN A 45 4.01 8.65 -8.81
C ASN A 45 3.81 9.41 -7.48
N GLY A 46 3.84 10.75 -7.50
CA GLY A 46 3.80 11.60 -6.30
C GLY A 46 3.20 12.96 -6.60
#